data_AF-C6W1D4-F1
#
_entry.id   AF-C6W1D4-F1
#
_cell.length_a   1.000
_cell.length_b   1.000
_cell.length_c   1.000
_cell.angle_alpha   90.00
_cell.angle_beta   90.00
_cell.angle_gamma   90.00
#
_symmetry.space_group_name_H-M   'P 1'
#
loop_
_entity.id
_entity.type
_entity.pdbx_description
1 polymer ?
#
loop_
_entity_poly.entity_id
_entity_poly.type
_entity_poly.pdbx_seq_one_letter_code
_entity_poly.pdbx_strand_id
1 'polypeptide(L)'
;MLLDLSKAEAMSAKAFNFGLYAVYLKELNCGELKYGRNHYDYQEGTLVFIAPGQVMAVQPGVKTYEPKGWELLFHPELIKGTSLGRHIHEYSFFSYDVNEAFHAAFQTTGRLHAQ
;
A
#
# COMPACT_ATOMS: atom_id res chain seq x y z
N MET A 1 4.21 10.54 9.65
CA MET A 1 4.38 11.58 8.63
C MET A 1 3.35 11.35 7.56
N LEU A 2 2.55 12.37 7.24
CA LEU A 2 1.60 12.33 6.12
C LEU A 2 2.24 13.09 4.95
N LEU A 3 2.34 12.44 3.81
CA LEU A 3 2.92 12.98 2.59
C LEU A 3 1.84 13.13 1.52
N ASP A 4 1.87 14.26 0.83
CA ASP A 4 1.12 14.53 -0.39
C ASP A 4 2.06 14.32 -1.57
N LEU A 5 1.91 13.18 -2.25
CA LEU A 5 2.77 12.78 -3.36
C LEU A 5 2.41 13.49 -4.66
N SER A 6 1.30 14.25 -4.74
CA SER A 6 1.00 15.10 -5.90
C SER A 6 2.08 16.18 -6.15
N LYS A 7 2.89 16.46 -5.13
CA LYS A 7 4.00 17.43 -5.16
C LYS A 7 5.38 16.76 -5.24
N ALA A 8 5.43 15.43 -5.31
CA ALA A 8 6.69 14.71 -5.40
C ALA A 8 7.28 14.81 -6.81
N GLU A 9 8.60 14.96 -6.90
CA GLU A 9 9.32 14.87 -8.18
C GLU A 9 9.41 13.42 -8.66
N ALA A 10 9.62 13.23 -9.96
CA ALA A 10 9.84 11.92 -10.54
C ALA A 10 11.01 11.20 -9.87
N MET A 11 10.78 9.98 -9.41
CA MET A 11 11.75 9.19 -8.65
C MET A 11 12.36 8.10 -9.54
N SER A 12 13.66 7.81 -9.35
CA SER A 12 14.30 6.69 -10.04
C SER A 12 13.69 5.36 -9.58
N ALA A 13 13.33 4.51 -10.53
CA ALA A 13 12.82 3.17 -10.27
C ALA A 13 13.91 2.29 -9.64
N LYS A 14 13.84 2.12 -8.32
CA LYS A 14 14.74 1.27 -7.53
C LYS A 14 13.94 0.47 -6.52
N ALA A 15 14.50 -0.65 -6.08
CA ALA A 15 13.95 -1.37 -4.94
C ALA A 15 14.33 -0.64 -3.64
N PHE A 16 13.38 -0.53 -2.72
CA PHE A 16 13.62 0.10 -1.42
C PHE A 16 12.85 -0.61 -0.30
N ASN A 17 13.38 -0.45 0.91
CA ASN A 17 12.78 -0.88 2.16
C ASN A 17 12.96 0.25 3.17
N PHE A 18 11.86 0.78 3.69
CA PHE A 18 11.88 1.93 4.58
C PHE A 18 12.07 1.57 6.05
N GLY A 19 11.86 0.30 6.45
CA GLY A 19 11.77 -0.08 7.86
C GLY A 19 10.60 0.58 8.61
N LEU A 20 9.63 1.12 7.87
CA LEU A 20 8.46 1.83 8.38
C LEU A 20 7.19 1.07 8.01
N TYR A 21 6.12 1.32 8.75
CA TYR A 21 4.79 1.07 8.23
C TYR A 21 4.43 2.18 7.25
N ALA A 22 3.93 1.80 6.07
CA ALA A 22 3.43 2.72 5.05
C ALA A 22 2.00 2.35 4.67
N VAL A 23 1.14 3.38 4.56
CA VAL A 23 -0.21 3.27 4.00
C VAL A 23 -0.30 4.27 2.86
N TYR A 24 -0.41 3.78 1.64
CA TYR A 24 -0.43 4.59 0.43
C TYR A 24 -1.80 4.51 -0.24
N LEU A 25 -2.46 5.66 -0.37
CA LEU A 25 -3.68 5.83 -1.16
C LEU A 25 -3.29 6.28 -2.56
N LYS A 26 -3.42 5.39 -3.54
CA LYS A 26 -3.07 5.66 -4.94
C LYS A 26 -4.17 6.48 -5.63
N GLU A 27 -3.79 7.61 -6.22
CA GLU A 27 -4.66 8.42 -7.09
C GLU A 27 -4.58 7.97 -8.57
N LEU A 28 -5.56 8.40 -9.38
CA LEU A 28 -5.65 8.11 -10.82
C LEU A 28 -4.33 8.42 -11.58
N ASN A 29 -3.95 7.53 -12.50
CA ASN A 29 -2.85 7.66 -13.47
C ASN A 29 -1.39 7.51 -12.96
N CYS A 30 -1.15 6.87 -11.80
CA CYS A 30 0.22 6.70 -11.25
C CYS A 30 1.00 5.49 -11.78
N GLY A 31 0.91 5.19 -13.08
CA GLY A 31 1.59 4.04 -13.69
C GLY A 31 1.25 2.68 -13.05
N GLU A 32 1.88 1.62 -13.55
CA GLU A 32 1.79 0.30 -12.94
C GLU A 32 2.95 0.14 -11.94
N LEU A 33 2.66 0.06 -10.65
CA LEU A 33 3.63 -0.35 -9.64
C LEU A 33 3.69 -1.89 -9.61
N LYS A 34 4.78 -2.47 -9.10
CA LYS A 34 4.83 -3.91 -8.77
C LYS A 34 5.10 -4.04 -7.28
N TYR A 35 4.46 -5.00 -6.64
CA TYR A 35 4.70 -5.33 -5.24
C TYR A 35 4.89 -6.84 -5.16
N GLY A 36 5.97 -7.30 -4.52
CA GLY A 36 6.31 -8.72 -4.58
C GLY A 36 6.50 -9.26 -6.01
N ARG A 37 6.08 -10.51 -6.25
CA ARG A 37 6.28 -11.27 -7.51
C ARG A 37 5.10 -11.21 -8.49
N ASN A 38 3.94 -10.71 -8.08
CA ASN A 38 2.72 -10.76 -8.89
C ASN A 38 2.42 -9.42 -9.57
N HIS A 39 1.79 -9.50 -10.74
CA HIS A 39 1.30 -8.33 -11.50
C HIS A 39 -0.07 -7.98 -10.96
N TYR A 40 -0.23 -6.79 -10.38
CA TYR A 40 -1.49 -6.38 -9.78
C TYR A 40 -2.12 -5.24 -10.57
N ASP A 41 -3.44 -5.33 -10.77
CA ASP A 41 -4.24 -4.27 -11.38
C ASP A 41 -4.59 -3.23 -10.31
N TYR A 42 -3.69 -2.27 -10.12
CA TYR A 42 -3.87 -1.18 -9.16
C TYR A 42 -4.88 -0.15 -9.70
N GLN A 43 -6.16 -0.43 -9.47
CA GLN A 43 -7.27 0.46 -9.82
C GLN A 43 -7.34 1.68 -8.87
N GLU A 44 -8.11 2.69 -9.26
CA GLU A 44 -8.33 3.91 -8.48
C GLU A 44 -8.78 3.62 -7.04
N GLY A 45 -8.31 4.40 -6.06
CA GLY A 45 -8.72 4.26 -4.67
C GLY A 45 -8.13 3.02 -3.97
N THR A 46 -7.15 2.36 -4.59
CA THR A 46 -6.44 1.24 -3.96
C THR A 46 -5.56 1.76 -2.83
N LEU A 47 -5.75 1.17 -1.65
CA LEU A 47 -4.84 1.32 -0.52
C LEU A 47 -3.77 0.23 -0.56
N VAL A 48 -2.51 0.66 -0.55
CA VAL A 48 -1.35 -0.22 -0.46
C VAL A 48 -0.78 -0.11 0.95
N PHE A 49 -0.58 -1.24 1.60
CA PHE A 49 -0.09 -1.32 2.97
C PHE A 49 1.23 -2.08 2.97
N ILE A 50 2.26 -1.48 3.57
CA ILE A 50 3.60 -2.04 3.67
C ILE A 50 4.03 -2.05 5.13
N ALA A 51 4.49 -3.20 5.59
CA ALA A 51 5.08 -3.39 6.90
C ALA A 51 6.62 -3.22 6.86
N PRO A 52 7.23 -2.86 8.00
CA PRO A 52 8.68 -2.86 8.15
C PRO A 52 9.30 -4.19 7.70
N GLY A 53 10.36 -4.13 6.90
CA GLY A 53 11.03 -5.32 6.38
C GLY A 53 10.56 -5.76 4.99
N GLN A 54 9.42 -5.25 4.49
CA GLN A 54 8.97 -5.53 3.12
C GLN A 54 9.71 -4.66 2.09
N VAL A 55 9.97 -5.25 0.91
CA VAL A 55 10.68 -4.59 -0.21
C VAL A 55 9.69 -4.23 -1.30
N MET A 56 9.66 -2.95 -1.67
CA MET A 56 8.93 -2.46 -2.83
C MET A 56 9.89 -2.29 -4.01
N ALA A 57 9.43 -2.59 -5.23
CA ALA A 57 10.21 -2.40 -6.44
C ALA A 57 9.32 -1.99 -7.62
N VAL A 58 9.79 -1.06 -8.45
CA VAL A 58 9.09 -0.66 -9.67
C VAL A 58 9.28 -1.72 -10.76
N GLN A 59 8.34 -1.81 -11.71
CA GLN A 59 8.42 -2.79 -12.79
C GLN A 59 9.74 -2.69 -13.57
N PRO A 60 10.31 -3.84 -14.00
CA PRO A 60 11.43 -3.86 -14.92
C PRO A 60 11.12 -3.06 -16.19
N GLY A 61 12.07 -2.23 -16.63
CA GLY A 61 11.92 -1.39 -17.83
C GLY A 61 11.42 0.04 -17.56
N VAL A 62 10.86 0.31 -16.37
CA VAL A 62 10.56 1.67 -15.93
C VAL A 62 11.83 2.28 -15.35
N LYS A 63 12.25 3.46 -15.85
CA LYS A 63 13.44 4.18 -15.33
C LYS A 63 13.08 5.20 -14.26
N THR A 64 11.92 5.83 -14.41
CA THR A 64 11.41 6.86 -13.52
C THR A 64 9.91 6.66 -13.33
N TYR A 65 9.40 6.92 -12.14
CA TYR A 65 7.97 6.91 -11.85
C TYR A 65 7.58 8.14 -11.04
N GLU A 66 6.36 8.60 -11.25
CA GLU A 66 5.78 9.74 -10.54
C GLU A 66 4.62 9.23 -9.67
N PRO A 67 4.84 9.03 -8.37
CA PRO A 67 3.77 8.64 -7.48
C PRO A 67 2.80 9.81 -7.29
N LYS A 68 1.50 9.57 -7.25
CA LYS A 68 0.48 10.55 -6.83
C LYS A 68 -0.47 9.95 -5.81
N GLY A 69 -1.07 10.80 -4.99
CA GLY A 69 -1.89 10.40 -3.86
C GLY A 69 -1.23 10.67 -2.52
N TRP A 70 -1.67 9.94 -1.51
CA TRP A 70 -1.33 10.24 -0.11
C TRP A 70 -0.61 9.07 0.54
N GLU A 71 0.45 9.36 1.28
CA GLU A 71 1.19 8.33 1.99
C GLU A 71 1.31 8.67 3.47
N LEU A 72 0.87 7.74 4.32
CA LEU A 72 1.08 7.79 5.75
C LEU A 72 2.20 6.84 6.14
N LEU A 73 3.30 7.41 6.63
CA LEU A 73 4.48 6.69 7.10
C LEU A 73 4.61 6.81 8.62
N PHE A 74 4.84 5.71 9.32
CA PHE A 74 5.12 5.77 10.75
C PHE A 74 6.09 4.68 11.20
N HIS A 75 6.93 5.05 12.18
CA HIS A 75 7.90 4.15 12.76
C HIS A 75 7.22 3.16 13.71
N PRO A 76 7.64 1.88 13.77
CA PRO A 76 7.05 0.88 14.67
C PRO A 76 7.06 1.30 16.14
N GLU A 77 8.11 2.01 16.56
CA GLU A 77 8.21 2.51 17.94
C GLU A 77 7.10 3.51 18.31
N LEU A 78 6.47 4.19 17.33
CA LEU A 78 5.38 5.13 17.61
C LEU A 78 4.13 4.44 18.17
N ILE A 79 3.88 3.21 17.73
CA ILE A 79 2.70 2.43 18.13
C ILE A 79 3.02 1.42 19.24
N LYS A 80 4.27 1.31 19.65
CA LYS A 80 4.70 0.37 20.68
C LYS A 80 3.99 0.65 22.01
N GLY A 81 3.46 -0.39 22.64
CA GLY A 81 2.69 -0.28 23.88
C GLY A 81 1.27 0.29 23.72
N THR A 82 0.87 0.70 22.51
CA THR A 82 -0.51 1.12 22.24
C THR A 82 -1.41 -0.08 21.94
N SER A 83 -2.74 0.13 21.88
CA SER A 83 -3.65 -0.90 21.37
C SER A 83 -3.33 -1.29 19.93
N LEU A 84 -3.02 -0.31 19.08
CA LEU A 84 -2.67 -0.56 17.69
C LEU A 84 -1.42 -1.44 17.59
N GLY A 85 -0.33 -1.11 18.29
CA GLY A 85 0.89 -1.92 18.25
C GLY A 85 0.72 -3.35 18.77
N ARG A 86 -0.20 -3.58 19.72
CA ARG A 86 -0.52 -4.93 20.20
C ARG A 86 -1.22 -5.78 19.15
N HIS A 87 -2.14 -5.20 18.39
CA HIS A 87 -2.98 -5.94 17.44
C HIS A 87 -2.56 -5.73 15.98
N ILE A 88 -1.47 -4.99 15.70
CA ILE A 88 -1.12 -4.63 14.32
C ILE A 88 -0.85 -5.84 13.42
N HIS A 89 -0.39 -6.93 14.01
CA HIS A 89 -0.12 -8.20 13.34
C HIS A 89 -1.38 -9.01 13.03
N GLU A 90 -2.52 -8.68 13.65
CA GLU A 90 -3.83 -9.30 13.38
C GLU A 90 -4.47 -8.72 12.11
N TYR A 91 -3.99 -7.57 11.67
CA TYR A 91 -4.41 -6.94 10.43
C TYR A 91 -3.69 -7.54 9.23
N SER A 92 -4.41 -8.41 8.50
CA SER A 92 -3.85 -9.10 7.32
C SER A 92 -3.37 -8.16 6.21
N PHE A 93 -3.88 -6.93 6.17
CA PHE A 93 -3.46 -5.94 5.19
C PHE A 93 -2.00 -5.50 5.34
N PHE A 94 -1.34 -5.63 6.49
CA PHE A 94 0.12 -5.38 6.57
C PHE A 94 0.96 -6.62 6.27
N SER A 95 0.35 -7.79 6.41
CA SER A 95 0.91 -9.05 6.00
C SER A 95 0.46 -9.41 4.60
N TYR A 96 0.38 -8.43 3.66
CA TYR A 96 0.18 -8.72 2.23
C TYR A 96 1.31 -9.64 1.78
N ASP A 97 1.12 -10.93 2.02
CA ASP A 97 1.72 -12.00 1.29
C ASP A 97 1.29 -11.74 -0.15
N VAL A 98 2.13 -12.14 -1.08
CA VAL A 98 2.09 -11.73 -2.49
C VAL A 98 0.81 -12.24 -3.21
N ASN A 99 -0.24 -12.67 -2.51
CA ASN A 99 -1.44 -13.29 -3.05
C ASN A 99 -2.78 -12.60 -2.74
N GLU A 100 -2.85 -11.50 -1.97
CA GLU A 100 -4.16 -10.96 -1.52
C GLU A 100 -4.68 -9.68 -2.20
N ALA A 101 -4.15 -9.25 -3.35
CA ALA A 101 -4.73 -8.10 -4.07
C ALA A 101 -6.06 -8.40 -4.79
N PHE A 102 -6.74 -9.49 -4.43
CA PHE A 102 -8.06 -9.83 -4.95
C PHE A 102 -9.06 -9.77 -3.79
N HIS A 103 -9.97 -8.78 -3.83
CA HIS A 103 -11.20 -8.71 -3.02
C HIS A 103 -11.12 -8.26 -1.54
N ALA A 104 -10.98 -6.96 -1.29
CA ALA A 104 -11.45 -6.37 -0.01
C ALA A 104 -12.40 -5.16 -0.16
N ALA A 105 -12.87 -4.87 -1.38
CA ALA A 105 -13.84 -3.80 -1.62
C ALA A 105 -14.99 -4.24 -2.56
N PHE A 106 -15.66 -5.37 -2.24
CA PHE A 106 -17.00 -5.65 -2.80
C PHE A 106 -17.88 -6.61 -1.96
N GLN A 107 -17.75 -6.70 -0.63
CA GLN A 107 -18.72 -7.50 0.16
C GLN A 107 -19.23 -6.81 1.44
N THR A 108 -19.43 -5.50 1.36
CA THR A 108 -20.23 -4.79 2.37
C THR A 108 -21.31 -3.96 1.70
N THR A 109 -22.20 -4.59 0.93
CA THR A 109 -23.51 -4.02 0.58
C THR A 109 -24.54 -5.13 0.39
N GLY A 110 -25.55 -5.14 1.25
CA GLY A 110 -26.92 -5.52 0.87
C GLY A 110 -27.28 -7.00 0.94
N ARG A 111 -27.46 -7.51 2.16
CA ARG A 111 -28.46 -8.56 2.41
C ARG A 111 -29.84 -7.93 2.19
N LEU A 112 -30.38 -7.99 0.98
CA LEU A 112 -31.81 -7.84 0.74
C LEU A 112 -32.35 -9.22 0.41
N HIS A 113 -32.86 -9.90 1.44
CA HIS A 113 -33.80 -10.99 1.24
C HIS A 113 -35.06 -10.39 0.59
N ALA A 114 -35.30 -10.75 -0.66
CA ALA A 114 -36.64 -10.78 -1.20
C ALA A 114 -37.39 -11.95 -0.56
N GLN A 115 -38.46 -11.64 0.16
CA GLN A 115 -39.68 -12.45 0.24
C GLN A 115 -40.84 -11.51 -0.01
#